data_AF-A0A554IQX4-F1
#
_entry.id   AF-A0A554IQX4-F1
#
_cell.length_a   1.000
_cell.length_b   1.000
_cell.length_c   1.000
_cell.angle_alpha   90.00
_cell.angle_beta   90.00
_cell.angle_gamma   90.00
#
_symmetry.space_group_name_H-M   'P 1'
#
loop_
_entity.id
_entity.type
_entity.pdbx_description
1 polymer ?
#
loop_
_entity_poly.entity_id
_entity_poly.type
_entity_poly.pdbx_seq_one_letter_code
_entity_poly.pdbx_strand_id
1 'polypeptide(L)'
;MSDSWLDHIPNHEREKIRKRMRSPEEYERLREKVKGPEDLEKEMDRNETMAELTFSLETEPGVHDALKAQIEKDIIDTGIERVLDAPPSMDHKLKLERGKFTVTVSAHPSTHHDQLAVMPEGKVREKLPLKPAMSDRYVSQFGGI
;
A
#
# COMPACT_ATOMS: atom_id res chain seq x y z
N MET A 1 49.95 0.50 -13.64
CA MET A 1 49.22 1.66 -13.06
C MET A 1 47.83 1.62 -13.66
N SER A 2 46.79 1.48 -12.84
CA SER A 2 45.43 1.27 -13.33
C SER A 2 44.88 2.59 -13.87
N ASP A 3 44.68 2.67 -15.19
CA ASP A 3 43.90 3.75 -15.84
C ASP A 3 42.48 3.69 -15.27
N SER A 4 42.21 4.57 -14.32
CA SER A 4 40.89 4.72 -13.74
C SER A 4 40.07 5.53 -14.74
N TRP A 5 38.97 4.97 -15.27
CA TRP A 5 38.05 5.65 -16.20
C TRP A 5 37.61 7.06 -15.73
N LEU A 6 37.67 7.32 -14.42
CA LEU A 6 37.47 8.65 -13.81
C LEU A 6 38.47 9.73 -14.31
N ASP A 7 39.62 9.36 -14.86
CA ASP A 7 40.64 10.28 -15.37
C ASP A 7 40.29 10.86 -16.75
N HIS A 8 39.26 10.34 -17.43
CA HIS A 8 38.76 10.88 -18.70
C HIS A 8 37.55 11.82 -18.52
N ILE A 9 37.13 12.03 -17.27
CA ILE A 9 35.95 12.83 -16.93
C ILE A 9 36.38 14.26 -16.57
N PRO A 10 35.67 15.30 -17.04
CA PRO A 10 35.92 16.69 -16.67
C PRO A 10 36.01 16.89 -15.14
N ASN A 11 36.96 17.70 -14.69
CA ASN A 11 37.32 17.82 -13.26
C ASN A 11 36.14 18.10 -12.32
N HIS A 12 35.15 18.89 -12.77
CA HIS A 12 33.96 19.22 -11.97
C HIS A 12 33.03 18.01 -11.75
N GLU A 13 32.86 17.17 -12.77
CA GLU A 13 32.08 15.94 -12.67
C GLU A 13 32.85 14.88 -11.87
N ARG A 14 34.18 14.84 -12.02
CA ARG A 14 35.06 13.98 -11.22
C ARG A 14 34.99 14.30 -9.73
N GLU A 15 34.93 15.57 -9.36
CA GLU A 15 34.73 16.01 -7.97
C GLU A 15 33.35 15.63 -7.43
N LYS A 16 32.27 15.79 -8.22
CA LYS A 16 30.93 15.36 -7.83
C LYS A 16 30.86 13.84 -7.60
N ILE A 17 31.45 13.05 -8.49
CA ILE A 17 31.48 11.59 -8.38
C ILE A 17 32.31 11.16 -7.17
N ARG A 18 33.47 11.81 -6.92
CA ARG A 18 34.29 11.54 -5.73
C ARG A 18 33.59 11.92 -4.44
N LYS A 19 32.88 13.05 -4.40
CA LYS A 19 32.05 13.43 -3.25
C LYS A 19 30.96 12.38 -3.01
N ARG A 20 30.21 12.00 -4.04
CA ARG A 20 29.16 10.97 -3.93
C ARG A 20 29.69 9.60 -3.49
N MET A 21 30.89 9.22 -3.90
CA MET A 21 31.48 7.89 -3.61
C MET A 21 32.38 7.85 -2.37
N ARG A 22 32.68 8.98 -1.72
CA ARG A 22 33.62 9.04 -0.58
C ARG A 22 33.24 10.04 0.51
N SER A 23 32.14 10.79 0.40
CA SER A 23 31.70 11.64 1.51
C SER A 23 30.92 10.82 2.54
N PRO A 24 31.28 10.91 3.83
CA PRO A 24 30.54 10.25 4.91
C PRO A 24 29.05 10.61 4.91
N GLU A 25 28.72 11.87 4.61
CA GLU A 25 27.35 12.37 4.54
C GLU A 25 26.50 11.70 3.44
N GLU A 26 27.07 11.45 2.25
CA GLU A 26 26.33 10.75 1.19
C GLU A 26 26.19 9.26 1.48
N TYR A 27 27.18 8.66 2.15
CA TYR A 27 27.07 7.29 2.66
C TYR A 27 26.01 7.14 3.77
N GLU A 28 25.91 8.10 4.69
CA GLU A 28 24.85 8.14 5.71
C GLU A 28 23.48 8.30 5.07
N ARG A 29 23.33 9.24 4.11
CA ARG A 29 22.10 9.38 3.31
C ARG A 29 21.75 8.12 2.51
N LEU A 30 22.74 7.42 1.96
CA LEU A 30 22.53 6.16 1.26
C LEU A 30 22.13 5.06 2.24
N ARG A 31 22.74 5.00 3.42
CA ARG A 31 22.42 4.03 4.46
C ARG A 31 21.01 4.24 5.03
N GLU A 32 20.57 5.49 5.17
CA GLU A 32 19.18 5.84 5.54
C GLU A 32 18.17 5.47 4.45
N LYS A 33 18.57 5.48 3.17
CA LYS A 33 17.70 5.12 2.04
C LYS A 33 17.58 3.61 1.82
N VAL A 34 18.56 2.83 2.25
CA VAL A 34 18.55 1.37 2.13
C VAL A 34 17.79 0.79 3.31
N LYS A 35 16.62 0.22 3.04
CA LYS A 35 15.84 -0.49 4.06
C LYS A 35 16.65 -1.65 4.65
N GLY A 36 16.51 -1.86 5.95
CA GLY A 36 17.16 -2.98 6.63
C GLY A 36 16.58 -4.33 6.15
N PRO A 37 17.32 -5.43 6.30
CA PRO A 37 16.83 -6.76 5.96
C PRO A 37 15.55 -7.13 6.74
N GLU A 38 15.46 -6.76 8.02
CA GLU A 38 14.27 -7.01 8.86
C GLU A 38 13.03 -6.24 8.39
N ASP A 39 13.22 -5.00 7.89
CA ASP A 39 12.11 -4.20 7.36
C ASP A 39 11.63 -4.76 6.02
N LEU A 40 12.56 -5.28 5.21
CA LEU A 40 12.28 -5.97 3.96
C LEU A 40 11.47 -7.26 4.20
N GLU A 41 11.86 -8.08 5.17
CA GLU A 41 11.11 -9.30 5.53
C GLU A 41 9.67 -8.97 5.92
N LYS A 42 9.46 -7.98 6.80
CA LYS A 42 8.10 -7.55 7.19
C LYS A 42 7.27 -7.05 6.02
N GLU A 43 7.86 -6.30 5.09
CA GLU A 43 7.16 -5.84 3.89
C GLU A 43 6.84 -7.01 2.96
N MET A 44 7.73 -7.97 2.81
CA MET A 44 7.51 -9.17 2.00
C MET A 44 6.37 -10.01 2.57
N ASP A 45 6.38 -10.30 3.87
CA ASP A 45 5.33 -11.08 4.53
C ASP A 45 3.95 -10.40 4.36
N ARG A 46 3.91 -9.08 4.51
CA ARG A 46 2.68 -8.29 4.31
C ARG A 46 2.20 -8.37 2.86
N ASN A 47 3.11 -8.23 1.90
CA ASN A 47 2.77 -8.28 0.48
C ASN A 47 2.28 -9.67 0.06
N GLU A 48 2.89 -10.73 0.59
CA GLU A 48 2.46 -12.12 0.38
C GLU A 48 1.02 -12.31 0.87
N THR A 49 0.74 -11.92 2.11
CA THR A 49 -0.62 -12.00 2.69
C THR A 49 -1.65 -11.21 1.86
N MET A 50 -1.28 -10.03 1.35
CA MET A 50 -2.16 -9.21 0.51
C MET A 50 -2.40 -9.84 -0.87
N ALA A 51 -1.38 -10.47 -1.44
CA ALA A 51 -1.48 -11.17 -2.72
C ALA A 51 -2.38 -12.41 -2.59
N GLU A 52 -2.23 -13.19 -1.53
CA GLU A 52 -3.11 -14.31 -1.21
C GLU A 52 -4.55 -13.85 -1.04
N LEU A 53 -4.79 -12.81 -0.26
CA LEU A 53 -6.14 -12.24 -0.11
C LEU A 53 -6.72 -11.78 -1.45
N THR A 54 -5.91 -11.15 -2.32
CA THR A 54 -6.35 -10.76 -3.66
C THR A 54 -6.78 -11.98 -4.47
N PHE A 55 -5.99 -13.05 -4.43
CA PHE A 55 -6.31 -14.30 -5.11
C PHE A 55 -7.59 -14.93 -4.56
N SER A 56 -7.76 -15.00 -3.24
CA SER A 56 -8.99 -15.51 -2.61
C SER A 56 -10.22 -14.68 -2.98
N LEU A 57 -10.09 -13.36 -3.06
CA LEU A 57 -11.19 -12.48 -3.48
C LEU A 57 -11.61 -12.70 -4.94
N GLU A 58 -10.68 -13.10 -5.81
CA GLU A 58 -10.96 -13.40 -7.22
C GLU A 58 -11.48 -14.82 -7.45
N THR A 59 -11.07 -15.78 -6.61
CA THR A 59 -11.34 -17.21 -6.81
C THR A 59 -12.45 -17.77 -5.94
N GLU A 60 -12.65 -17.22 -4.74
CA GLU A 60 -13.59 -17.71 -3.74
C GLU A 60 -14.71 -16.68 -3.46
N PRO A 61 -15.90 -16.86 -4.06
CA PRO A 61 -17.02 -15.94 -3.85
C PRO A 61 -17.42 -15.82 -2.36
N GLY A 62 -17.28 -16.90 -1.60
CA GLY A 62 -17.59 -16.92 -0.17
C GLY A 62 -16.70 -15.98 0.66
N VAL A 63 -15.41 -15.90 0.34
CA VAL A 63 -14.47 -14.98 1.01
C VAL A 63 -14.80 -13.53 0.66
N HIS A 64 -15.05 -13.26 -0.63
CA HIS A 64 -15.46 -11.93 -1.07
C HIS A 64 -16.75 -11.45 -0.37
N ASP A 65 -17.79 -12.29 -0.34
CA ASP A 65 -19.07 -11.91 0.24
C ASP A 65 -18.99 -11.77 1.77
N ALA A 66 -18.23 -12.63 2.44
CA ALA A 66 -17.99 -12.53 3.88
C ALA A 66 -17.22 -11.25 4.24
N LEU A 67 -16.16 -10.92 3.48
CA LEU A 67 -15.38 -9.70 3.70
C LEU A 67 -16.25 -8.46 3.45
N LYS A 68 -17.03 -8.45 2.37
CA LYS A 68 -17.97 -7.37 2.05
C LYS A 68 -19.00 -7.19 3.18
N ALA A 69 -19.62 -8.27 3.64
CA ALA A 69 -20.61 -8.22 4.72
C ALA A 69 -20.03 -7.70 6.03
N GLN A 70 -18.78 -8.09 6.35
CA GLN A 70 -18.09 -7.60 7.54
C GLN A 70 -17.81 -6.09 7.45
N ILE A 71 -17.31 -5.61 6.31
CA ILE A 71 -17.08 -4.18 6.08
C ILE A 71 -18.40 -3.39 6.12
N GLU A 72 -19.47 -3.90 5.52
CA GLU A 72 -20.79 -3.29 5.55
C GLU A 72 -21.31 -3.16 6.99
N LYS A 73 -21.14 -4.21 7.79
CA LYS A 73 -21.49 -4.19 9.20
C LYS A 73 -20.69 -3.15 9.97
N ASP A 74 -19.38 -3.10 9.79
CA ASP A 74 -18.52 -2.14 10.49
C ASP A 74 -18.82 -0.69 10.07
N ILE A 75 -19.21 -0.46 8.82
CA ILE A 75 -19.70 0.84 8.33
C ILE A 75 -20.98 1.26 9.07
N ILE A 76 -21.94 0.35 9.23
CA ILE A 76 -23.22 0.61 9.91
C ILE A 76 -23.01 0.84 11.41
N ASP A 77 -22.21 -0.01 12.05
CA ASP A 77 -22.03 -0.02 13.51
C ASP A 77 -21.12 1.11 14.00
N THR A 78 -20.04 1.41 13.28
CA THR A 78 -18.99 2.34 13.73
C THR A 78 -18.93 3.64 12.94
N GLY A 79 -19.59 3.70 11.79
CA GLY A 79 -19.58 4.84 10.88
C GLY A 79 -18.46 4.80 9.84
N ILE A 80 -18.75 5.34 8.66
CA ILE A 80 -17.85 5.34 7.49
C ILE A 80 -16.51 6.02 7.80
N GLU A 81 -16.52 7.06 8.62
CA GLU A 81 -15.33 7.85 8.96
C GLU A 81 -14.33 7.06 9.84
N ARG A 82 -14.78 5.98 10.49
CA ARG A 82 -13.90 5.07 11.24
C ARG A 82 -13.29 3.98 10.37
N VAL A 83 -13.96 3.66 9.27
CA VAL A 83 -13.59 2.58 8.35
C VAL A 83 -12.67 3.08 7.24
N LEU A 84 -12.99 4.23 6.63
CA LEU A 84 -12.23 4.82 5.52
C LEU A 84 -11.12 5.75 5.98
N ASP A 85 -10.03 5.78 5.22
CA ASP A 85 -8.89 6.66 5.49
C ASP A 85 -9.19 8.13 5.12
N ALA A 86 -9.96 8.35 4.06
CA ALA A 86 -10.40 9.67 3.61
C ALA A 86 -11.94 9.76 3.59
N PRO A 87 -12.52 10.96 3.87
CA PRO A 87 -13.95 11.15 3.79
C PRO A 87 -14.43 11.01 2.34
N PRO A 88 -15.42 10.14 2.07
CA PRO A 88 -15.92 9.97 0.71
C PRO A 88 -16.78 11.15 0.29
N SER A 89 -16.99 11.30 -1.03
CA SER A 89 -18.00 12.21 -1.57
C SER A 89 -19.40 11.82 -1.07
N MET A 90 -20.35 12.77 -1.05
CA MET A 90 -21.73 12.50 -0.61
C MET A 90 -22.41 11.36 -1.39
N ASP A 91 -22.16 11.28 -2.71
CA ASP A 91 -22.70 10.20 -3.55
C ASP A 91 -22.08 8.83 -3.18
N HIS A 92 -20.77 8.79 -2.93
CA HIS A 92 -20.09 7.57 -2.50
C HIS A 92 -20.55 7.14 -1.10
N LYS A 93 -20.75 8.09 -0.18
CA LYS A 93 -21.28 7.82 1.16
C LYS A 93 -22.62 7.10 1.09
N LEU A 94 -23.58 7.62 0.33
CA LEU A 94 -24.90 7.02 0.15
C LEU A 94 -24.85 5.62 -0.46
N LYS A 95 -23.87 5.34 -1.32
CA LYS A 95 -23.69 4.00 -1.92
C LYS A 95 -23.12 3.01 -0.92
N LEU A 96 -22.12 3.44 -0.14
CA LEU A 96 -21.51 2.63 0.91
C LEU A 96 -22.52 2.26 2.01
N GLU A 97 -23.33 3.22 2.45
CA GLU A 97 -24.41 2.98 3.42
C GLU A 97 -25.50 2.02 2.91
N ARG A 98 -25.61 1.85 1.59
CA ARG A 98 -26.57 0.94 0.94
C ARG A 98 -25.94 -0.40 0.53
N GLY A 99 -24.69 -0.68 0.92
CA GLY A 99 -23.99 -1.90 0.54
C GLY A 99 -23.60 -1.99 -0.95
N LYS A 100 -23.71 -0.88 -1.70
CA LYS A 100 -23.45 -0.81 -3.14
C LYS A 100 -21.98 -0.54 -3.44
N PHE A 101 -21.13 -1.48 -3.07
CA PHE A 101 -19.70 -1.43 -3.30
C PHE A 101 -19.10 -2.82 -3.51
N THR A 102 -17.90 -2.84 -4.08
CA THR A 102 -17.04 -4.01 -4.23
C THR A 102 -15.78 -3.81 -3.40
N VAL A 103 -15.21 -4.88 -2.86
CA VAL A 103 -13.97 -4.84 -2.10
C VAL A 103 -12.81 -5.24 -3.01
N THR A 104 -11.71 -4.48 -2.97
CA THR A 104 -10.52 -4.75 -3.78
C THR A 104 -9.27 -4.43 -2.99
N VAL A 105 -8.14 -5.04 -3.34
CA VAL A 105 -6.82 -4.61 -2.86
C VAL A 105 -6.26 -3.55 -3.82
N SER A 106 -5.68 -2.49 -3.28
CA SER A 106 -5.01 -1.46 -4.08
C SER A 106 -3.95 -0.70 -3.29
N ALA A 107 -2.93 -0.24 -3.99
CA ALA A 107 -1.92 0.65 -3.44
C ALA A 107 -2.54 1.96 -2.93
N HIS A 108 -2.19 2.33 -1.70
CA HIS A 108 -2.58 3.60 -1.09
C HIS A 108 -2.03 4.79 -1.91
N PRO A 109 -2.83 5.85 -2.15
CA PRO A 109 -2.36 7.04 -2.88
C PRO A 109 -1.14 7.76 -2.28
N SER A 110 -0.92 7.70 -0.96
CA SER A 110 0.13 8.42 -0.25
C SER A 110 1.28 7.52 0.19
N THR A 111 0.97 6.33 0.73
CA THR A 111 2.00 5.42 1.27
C THR A 111 2.48 4.41 0.24
N HIS A 112 1.76 4.23 -0.87
CA HIS A 112 2.02 3.23 -1.91
C HIS A 112 2.05 1.78 -1.44
N HIS A 113 1.66 1.51 -0.20
CA HIS A 113 1.49 0.15 0.31
C HIS A 113 0.13 -0.40 -0.09
N ASP A 114 0.08 -1.69 -0.38
CA ASP A 114 -1.16 -2.38 -0.67
C ASP A 114 -2.04 -2.47 0.58
N GLN A 115 -3.32 -2.15 0.36
CA GLN A 115 -4.33 -2.18 1.39
C GLN A 115 -5.70 -2.44 0.78
N LEU A 116 -6.65 -2.82 1.63
CA LEU A 116 -8.03 -2.97 1.22
C LEU A 116 -8.64 -1.61 0.89
N ALA A 117 -9.41 -1.58 -0.19
CA ALA A 117 -10.17 -0.44 -0.64
C ALA A 117 -11.58 -0.88 -1.04
N VAL A 118 -12.55 -0.02 -0.76
CA VAL A 118 -13.92 -0.20 -1.24
C VAL A 118 -14.12 0.64 -2.49
N MET A 119 -14.77 0.07 -3.48
CA MET A 119 -15.10 0.75 -4.73
C MET A 119 -16.62 0.84 -4.85
N PRO A 120 -17.21 2.04 -4.66
CA PRO A 120 -18.64 2.24 -4.84
C PRO A 120 -19.09 1.89 -6.25
N GLU A 121 -20.24 1.23 -6.38
CA GLU A 121 -20.80 0.89 -7.69
C GLU A 121 -21.32 2.15 -8.39
N GLY A 122 -20.86 2.40 -9.62
CA GLY A 122 -21.32 3.54 -10.40
C GLY A 122 -20.44 3.91 -11.59
N LYS A 123 -20.71 5.09 -12.16
CA LYS A 123 -19.96 5.65 -13.30
C LYS A 123 -18.52 6.02 -12.94
N VAL A 124 -18.29 6.44 -11.70
CA VAL A 124 -16.96 6.78 -11.18
C VAL A 124 -16.49 5.61 -10.33
N ARG A 125 -15.45 4.92 -10.80
CA ARG A 125 -14.80 3.81 -10.10
C ARG A 125 -13.63 4.35 -9.28
N GLU A 126 -13.95 5.13 -8.26
CA GLU A 126 -12.94 5.61 -7.32
C GLU A 126 -12.71 4.54 -6.25
N LYS A 127 -11.44 4.19 -6.03
CA LYS A 127 -11.05 3.29 -4.95
C LYS A 127 -10.90 4.10 -3.68
N LEU A 128 -11.70 3.79 -2.67
CA LEU A 128 -11.68 4.44 -1.38
C LEU A 128 -10.90 3.56 -0.40
N PRO A 129 -9.69 3.96 -0.01
CA PRO A 129 -8.87 3.17 0.88
C PRO A 129 -9.47 3.05 2.29
N LEU A 130 -9.38 1.86 2.86
CA LEU A 130 -9.67 1.61 4.26
C LEU A 130 -8.52 2.11 5.13
N LYS A 131 -8.79 2.42 6.40
CA LYS A 131 -7.72 2.74 7.34
C LYS A 131 -6.78 1.55 7.50
N PRO A 132 -5.46 1.76 7.66
CA PRO A 132 -4.49 0.69 7.82
C PRO A 132 -4.87 -0.32 8.91
N ALA A 133 -5.28 0.17 10.09
CA ALA A 133 -5.68 -0.69 11.20
C ALA A 133 -6.89 -1.58 10.90
N MET A 134 -7.83 -1.10 10.08
CA MET A 134 -8.98 -1.90 9.65
C MET A 134 -8.57 -2.90 8.58
N SER A 135 -7.75 -2.46 7.62
CA SER A 135 -7.19 -3.34 6.58
C SER A 135 -6.43 -4.51 7.20
N ASP A 136 -5.51 -4.23 8.14
CA ASP A 136 -4.71 -5.25 8.79
C ASP A 136 -5.58 -6.24 9.60
N ARG A 137 -6.65 -5.75 10.25
CA ARG A 137 -7.62 -6.60 10.96
C ARG A 137 -8.34 -7.55 10.00
N TYR A 138 -8.84 -7.07 8.88
CA TYR A 138 -9.53 -7.93 7.92
C TYR A 138 -8.57 -8.91 7.23
N VAL A 139 -7.36 -8.46 6.89
CA VAL A 139 -6.32 -9.32 6.32
C VAL A 139 -5.96 -10.43 7.30
N SER A 140 -5.82 -10.15 8.60
CA SER A 140 -5.57 -11.20 9.60
C SER A 140 -6.69 -12.22 9.74
N GLN A 141 -7.94 -11.84 9.41
CA GLN A 141 -9.11 -12.70 9.52
C GLN A 141 -9.38 -13.52 8.25
N PHE A 142 -9.02 -12.99 7.07
CA PHE A 142 -9.37 -13.56 5.77
C PHE A 142 -8.16 -13.94 4.90
N GLY A 143 -6.96 -13.45 5.21
CA GLY A 143 -5.73 -13.68 4.46
C GLY A 143 -4.82 -14.76 5.03
N GLY A 144 -5.34 -15.64 5.92
CA GLY A 144 -4.58 -16.72 6.54
C GLY A 144 -5.28 -18.06 6.47
N ILE A 145 -5.78 -18.43 5.28
CA ILE A 145 -6.34 -19.75 4.98
C ILE A 145 -5.24 -20.65 4.43
#